data_AF-A0A3B0STX1-F1
#
_entry.id   AF-A0A3B0STX1-F1
#
_cell.length_a   1.000
_cell.length_b   1.000
_cell.length_c   1.000
_cell.angle_alpha   90.00
_cell.angle_beta   90.00
_cell.angle_gamma   90.00
#
_symmetry.space_group_name_H-M   'P 1'
#
loop_
_entity.id
_entity.type
_entity.pdbx_description
1 polymer ?
#
loop_
_entity_poly.entity_id
_entity_poly.type
_entity_poly.pdbx_seq_one_letter_code
_entity_poly.pdbx_strand_id
1 'polypeptide(L)'
;MKTIASGKTIFLPYRVTELTGEVVSETNRSETSVHGHINRKSGGTISSTTTDYQTIYIKDDEGNEHAPTLVDMTLPCREGQRVTLWGINNGWWFEAYNHNTKDGYWNKARIKKFTSPTTFMKVSMALFALTLSIILLNSG
;
A
#
# COMPACT_ATOMS: atom_id res chain seq x y z
N MET A 1 -6.60 8.64 -15.62
CA MET A 1 -6.30 7.40 -14.84
C MET A 1 -6.88 6.17 -15.54
N LYS A 2 -6.10 5.10 -15.73
CA LYS A 2 -6.50 3.88 -16.45
C LYS A 2 -6.46 2.64 -15.56
N THR A 3 -7.39 1.70 -15.75
CA THR A 3 -7.29 0.36 -15.14
C THR A 3 -6.51 -0.56 -16.07
N ILE A 4 -5.43 -1.18 -15.59
CA ILE A 4 -4.57 -2.06 -16.39
C ILE A 4 -4.75 -3.54 -16.07
N ALA A 5 -5.21 -3.85 -14.87
CA ALA A 5 -5.56 -5.21 -14.49
C ALA A 5 -6.68 -5.20 -13.45
N SER A 6 -7.45 -6.27 -13.41
CA SER A 6 -8.44 -6.50 -12.37
C SER A 6 -8.57 -7.99 -12.13
N GLY A 7 -8.81 -8.37 -10.89
CA GLY A 7 -9.01 -9.77 -10.54
C GLY A 7 -9.67 -9.92 -9.19
N LYS A 8 -9.74 -11.16 -8.74
CA LYS A 8 -10.29 -11.52 -7.44
C LYS A 8 -9.29 -12.43 -6.74
N THR A 9 -8.71 -11.95 -5.64
CA THR A 9 -8.09 -12.86 -4.66
C THR A 9 -9.21 -13.47 -3.84
N ILE A 10 -8.93 -14.58 -3.17
CA ILE A 10 -9.85 -15.54 -2.53
C ILE A 10 -11.12 -14.93 -1.90
N PHE A 11 -11.14 -13.68 -1.43
CA PHE A 11 -12.38 -12.94 -1.13
C PHE A 11 -12.43 -11.44 -1.51
N LEU A 12 -11.38 -10.86 -2.11
CA LEU A 12 -11.32 -9.42 -2.37
C LEU A 12 -11.09 -9.12 -3.86
N PRO A 13 -11.99 -8.37 -4.52
CA PRO A 13 -11.69 -7.84 -5.84
C PRO A 13 -10.53 -6.86 -5.72
N TYR A 14 -9.62 -6.90 -6.68
CA TYR A 14 -8.58 -5.91 -6.80
C TYR A 14 -8.60 -5.28 -8.19
N ARG A 15 -8.20 -4.01 -8.25
CA ARG A 15 -8.05 -3.25 -9.49
C ARG A 15 -6.67 -2.62 -9.49
N VAL A 16 -5.85 -2.94 -10.48
CA VAL A 16 -4.57 -2.27 -10.70
C VAL A 16 -4.82 -1.08 -11.61
N THR A 17 -4.43 0.10 -11.15
CA THR A 17 -4.57 1.36 -11.85
C THR A 17 -3.21 1.93 -12.21
N GLU A 18 -3.14 2.54 -13.39
CA GLU A 18 -2.01 3.31 -13.88
C GLU A 18 -2.46 4.78 -14.03
N LEU A 19 -1.65 5.69 -13.52
CA LEU A 19 -1.81 7.12 -13.70
C LEU A 19 -0.52 7.67 -14.30
N THR A 20 -0.61 8.17 -15.52
CA THR A 20 0.51 8.79 -16.23
C THR A 20 0.13 10.22 -16.55
N GLY A 21 1.08 11.13 -16.38
CA GLY A 21 0.87 12.55 -16.71
C GLY A 21 2.07 13.41 -16.34
N GLU A 22 1.87 14.72 -16.49
CA GLU A 22 2.84 15.75 -16.14
C GLU A 22 2.63 16.23 -14.71
N VAL A 23 3.72 16.38 -13.96
CA VAL A 23 3.69 16.93 -12.61
C VAL A 23 3.42 18.43 -12.68
N VAL A 24 2.34 18.86 -12.05
CA VAL A 24 1.96 20.27 -11.89
C VAL A 24 2.58 20.85 -10.62
N SER A 25 2.56 20.10 -9.53
CA SER A 25 3.19 20.47 -8.27
C SER A 25 3.29 19.26 -7.34
N GLU A 26 4.01 19.41 -6.23
CA GLU A 26 4.08 18.39 -5.18
C GLU A 26 3.99 19.00 -3.78
N THR A 27 3.56 18.21 -2.81
CA THR A 27 3.52 18.59 -1.39
C THR A 27 3.93 17.40 -0.53
N ASN A 28 4.79 17.65 0.45
CA ASN A 28 5.30 16.64 1.37
C ASN A 28 4.80 16.89 2.79
N ARG A 29 4.46 15.82 3.52
CA ARG A 29 4.06 15.86 4.92
C ARG A 29 4.55 14.60 5.63
N SER A 30 4.98 14.73 6.88
CA SER A 30 5.29 13.58 7.73
C SER A 30 4.40 13.61 8.97
N GLU A 31 3.89 12.44 9.38
CA GLU A 31 3.13 12.27 10.62
C GLU A 31 3.85 11.29 11.53
N THR A 32 4.05 11.66 12.80
CA THR A 32 4.66 10.78 13.80
C THR A 32 3.65 10.44 14.88
N SER A 33 3.32 9.15 15.01
CA SER A 33 2.49 8.61 16.09
C SER A 33 3.38 8.05 17.20
N VAL A 34 3.21 8.54 18.43
CA VAL A 34 3.97 8.10 19.61
C VAL A 34 3.04 7.32 20.53
N HIS A 35 3.43 6.09 20.88
CA HIS A 35 2.71 5.20 21.79
C HIS A 35 3.58 4.93 23.02
N GLY A 36 3.08 5.34 24.19
CA GLY A 36 3.71 5.04 25.48
C GLY A 36 2.93 3.96 26.22
N HIS A 37 3.60 2.92 26.66
CA HIS A 37 3.06 1.90 27.56
C HIS A 37 3.85 1.88 28.86
N ILE A 38 3.19 2.19 29.98
CA ILE A 38 3.84 2.20 31.30
C ILE A 38 3.42 0.94 32.07
N ASN A 39 4.37 0.07 32.37
CA ASN A 39 4.16 -1.07 33.27
C ASN A 39 4.72 -0.76 34.66
N ARG A 40 3.85 -0.80 35.68
CA ARG A 40 4.18 -0.47 37.08
C ARG A 40 5.28 -1.35 37.71
N LYS A 41 5.68 -2.45 37.07
CA LYS A 41 6.70 -3.39 37.55
C LYS A 41 8.02 -3.40 36.75
N SER A 42 8.09 -2.82 35.55
CA SER A 42 9.30 -2.91 34.70
C SER A 42 9.69 -1.62 33.96
N GLY A 43 9.10 -0.48 34.30
CA GLY A 43 9.32 0.79 33.59
C GLY A 43 8.39 0.99 32.39
N GLY A 44 8.60 2.09 31.66
CA GLY A 44 7.80 2.46 30.49
C GLY A 44 8.50 2.17 29.17
N THR A 45 7.75 1.64 28.21
CA THR A 45 8.19 1.48 26.81
C THR A 45 7.55 2.59 25.99
N ILE A 46 8.36 3.32 25.23
CA ILE A 46 7.90 4.30 24.24
C ILE A 46 8.25 3.76 22.86
N SER A 47 7.26 3.66 21.98
CA SER A 47 7.46 3.38 20.56
C SER A 47 6.92 4.54 19.73
N SER A 48 7.59 4.84 18.63
CA SER A 48 7.13 5.85 17.66
C SER A 48 7.10 5.27 16.26
N THR A 49 6.12 5.67 15.47
CA THR A 49 6.01 5.32 14.06
C THR A 49 5.82 6.61 13.28
N THR A 50 6.73 6.88 12.35
CA THR A 50 6.62 7.99 11.41
C THR A 50 6.14 7.46 10.07
N THR A 51 5.16 8.14 9.48
CA THR A 51 4.61 7.86 8.17
C THR A 51 4.80 9.09 7.30
N ASP A 52 5.47 8.91 6.16
CA ASP A 52 5.75 9.96 5.21
C ASP A 52 4.72 9.95 4.08
N TYR A 53 4.23 11.14 3.73
CA TYR A 53 3.24 11.37 2.70
C TYR A 53 3.80 12.33 1.65
N GLN A 54 3.68 11.97 0.38
CA GLN A 54 3.93 12.86 -0.74
C GLN A 54 2.69 12.89 -1.63
N THR A 55 2.07 14.05 -1.77
CA THR A 55 0.99 14.28 -2.74
C THR A 55 1.61 14.89 -3.99
N ILE A 56 1.38 14.25 -5.14
CA ILE A 56 1.84 14.74 -6.45
C ILE A 56 0.60 15.14 -7.24
N TYR A 57 0.55 16.39 -7.70
CA TYR A 57 -0.52 16.87 -8.58
C TYR A 57 -0.12 16.57 -10.02
N ILE A 58 -0.91 15.74 -10.70
CA ILE A 58 -0.61 15.22 -12.04
C ILE A 58 -1.73 15.61 -12.99
N LYS A 59 -1.37 16.24 -14.11
CA LYS A 59 -2.27 16.46 -15.25
C LYS A 59 -2.07 15.34 -16.26
N ASP A 60 -3.12 14.56 -16.51
CA ASP A 60 -3.06 13.48 -17.50
C ASP A 60 -3.19 14.00 -18.94
N ASP A 61 -2.97 13.12 -19.91
CA ASP A 61 -3.00 13.47 -21.35
C ASP A 61 -4.40 13.89 -21.83
N GLU A 62 -5.46 13.60 -21.05
CA GLU A 62 -6.83 14.04 -21.30
C GLU A 62 -7.12 15.43 -20.68
N GLY A 63 -6.13 15.99 -19.97
CA GLY A 63 -6.22 17.29 -19.30
C GLY A 63 -6.86 17.24 -17.91
N ASN A 64 -7.15 16.05 -17.38
CA ASN A 64 -7.70 15.90 -16.03
C ASN A 64 -6.59 15.98 -14.98
N GLU A 65 -6.89 16.65 -13.88
CA GLU A 65 -5.99 16.72 -12.73
C GLU A 65 -6.29 15.62 -11.70
N HIS A 66 -5.23 15.00 -11.20
CA HIS A 66 -5.27 13.97 -10.17
C HIS A 66 -4.30 14.36 -9.05
N ALA A 67 -4.65 14.06 -7.80
CA ALA A 67 -3.80 14.32 -6.63
C ALA A 67 -3.49 13.01 -5.85
N PRO A 68 -2.83 12.02 -6.47
CA PRO A 68 -2.39 10.82 -5.78
C PRO A 68 -1.48 11.15 -4.59
N THR A 69 -1.75 10.51 -3.45
CA THR A 69 -0.90 10.58 -2.26
C THR A 69 -0.12 9.28 -2.09
N LEU A 70 1.19 9.36 -2.25
CA LEU A 70 2.14 8.31 -1.95
C LEU A 70 2.33 8.25 -0.44
N VAL A 71 2.40 7.04 0.12
CA VAL A 71 2.52 6.82 1.57
C VAL A 71 3.67 5.86 1.82
N ASP A 72 4.60 6.26 2.68
CA ASP A 72 5.88 5.58 2.93
C ASP A 72 6.67 5.35 1.62
N MET A 73 6.54 6.27 0.68
CA MET A 73 7.19 6.25 -0.62
C MET A 73 7.36 7.69 -1.11
N THR A 74 8.54 7.98 -1.66
CA THR A 74 8.85 9.30 -2.19
C THR A 74 9.45 9.15 -3.59
N LEU A 75 8.87 9.85 -4.56
CA LEU A 75 9.36 9.99 -5.92
C LEU A 75 9.95 11.40 -6.06
N PRO A 76 11.27 11.56 -6.20
CA PRO A 76 11.86 12.83 -6.57
C PRO A 76 11.34 13.25 -7.95
N CYS A 77 10.57 14.32 -7.99
CA CYS A 77 10.04 14.88 -9.22
C CYS A 77 10.03 16.41 -9.16
N ARG A 78 9.87 17.05 -10.31
CA ARG A 78 9.73 18.50 -10.44
C ARG A 78 8.57 18.81 -11.36
N GLU A 79 8.01 20.01 -11.22
CA GLU A 79 7.03 20.55 -12.16
C GLU A 79 7.54 20.41 -13.60
N GLY A 80 6.64 19.99 -14.50
CA GLY A 80 6.94 19.73 -15.91
C GLY A 80 7.50 18.34 -16.23
N GLN A 81 7.81 17.52 -15.21
CA GLN A 81 8.30 16.16 -15.44
C GLN A 81 7.14 15.18 -15.66
N ARG A 82 7.36 14.19 -16.53
CA ARG A 82 6.40 13.13 -16.81
C ARG A 82 6.64 11.97 -15.86
N VAL A 83 5.57 11.52 -15.21
CA VAL A 83 5.63 10.43 -14.24
C VAL A 83 4.55 9.38 -14.55
N THR A 84 4.80 8.14 -14.12
CA THR A 84 3.80 7.08 -14.08
C THR A 84 3.73 6.50 -12.68
N LEU A 85 2.51 6.39 -12.16
CA LEU A 85 2.21 5.78 -10.87
C LEU A 85 1.37 4.53 -11.11
N TRP A 86 1.72 3.44 -10.43
CA TRP A 86 0.90 2.23 -10.37
C TRP A 86 0.36 2.02 -8.97
N GLY A 87 -0.93 1.76 -8.91
CA GLY A 87 -1.68 1.60 -7.68
C GLY A 87 -2.57 0.38 -7.71
N ILE A 88 -2.94 -0.08 -6.53
CA ILE A 88 -3.95 -1.11 -6.32
C ILE A 88 -5.15 -0.52 -5.59
N ASN A 89 -6.34 -0.79 -6.08
CA ASN A 89 -7.58 -0.18 -5.63
C ASN A 89 -7.50 1.36 -5.66
N ASN A 90 -8.54 2.04 -5.20
CA ASN A 90 -8.60 3.50 -5.25
C ASN A 90 -7.61 4.14 -4.26
N GLY A 91 -6.37 4.33 -4.67
CA GLY A 91 -5.40 5.20 -3.99
C GLY A 91 -4.26 4.52 -3.24
N TRP A 92 -4.02 3.21 -3.40
CA TRP A 92 -2.82 2.58 -2.81
C TRP A 92 -1.73 2.43 -3.86
N TRP A 93 -0.92 3.47 -3.99
CA TRP A 93 0.23 3.49 -4.89
C TRP A 93 1.36 2.62 -4.35
N PHE A 94 1.90 1.74 -5.19
CA PHE A 94 2.97 0.81 -4.80
C PHE A 94 4.24 0.99 -5.64
N GLU A 95 4.12 1.64 -6.79
CA GLU A 95 5.23 1.92 -7.69
C GLU A 95 5.05 3.30 -8.32
N ALA A 96 6.15 4.03 -8.43
CA ALA A 96 6.23 5.35 -9.01
C ALA A 96 7.48 5.43 -9.89
N TYR A 97 7.35 5.99 -11.10
CA TYR A 97 8.44 6.10 -12.06
C TYR A 97 8.48 7.50 -12.64
N ASN A 98 9.68 8.09 -12.67
CA ASN A 98 9.93 9.38 -13.31
C ASN A 98 10.59 9.15 -14.67
N HIS A 99 9.91 9.50 -15.76
CA HIS A 99 10.42 9.29 -17.12
C HIS A 99 11.60 10.21 -17.46
N ASN A 100 11.71 11.36 -16.79
CA ASN A 100 12.77 12.33 -17.03
C ASN A 100 14.09 11.89 -16.37
N THR A 101 14.04 11.39 -15.13
CA THR A 101 15.25 10.91 -14.42
C THR A 101 15.54 9.43 -14.64
N LYS A 102 14.53 8.68 -15.12
CA LYS A 102 14.52 7.21 -15.28
C LYS A 102 14.58 6.44 -13.96
N ASP A 103 14.22 7.09 -12.85
CA ASP A 103 14.22 6.47 -11.53
C ASP A 103 12.84 5.90 -11.19
N GLY A 104 12.85 4.70 -10.62
CA GLY A 104 11.67 3.99 -10.12
C GLY A 104 11.75 3.75 -8.62
N TYR A 105 10.63 3.93 -7.92
CA TYR A 105 10.51 3.76 -6.48
C TYR A 105 9.39 2.78 -6.15
N TRP A 106 9.69 1.85 -5.26
CA TRP A 106 8.80 0.73 -4.92
C TRP A 106 8.53 0.63 -3.43
N ASN A 107 7.25 0.56 -3.06
CA ASN A 107 6.85 0.25 -1.70
C ASN A 107 6.68 -1.27 -1.53
N LYS A 108 7.80 -1.96 -1.26
CA LYS A 108 7.84 -3.42 -1.06
C LYS A 108 6.98 -3.90 0.11
N ALA A 109 6.81 -3.09 1.15
CA ALA A 109 6.02 -3.44 2.33
C ALA A 109 4.52 -3.53 2.00
N ARG A 110 4.02 -2.62 1.15
CA ARG A 110 2.62 -2.60 0.70
C ARG A 110 2.29 -3.75 -0.26
N ILE A 111 3.22 -4.10 -1.14
CA ILE A 111 3.08 -5.26 -2.02
C ILE A 111 2.96 -6.55 -1.20
N LYS A 112 3.84 -6.76 -0.20
CA LYS A 112 3.78 -7.93 0.68
C LYS A 112 2.44 -8.06 1.41
N LYS A 113 1.82 -6.96 1.85
CA LYS A 113 0.52 -7.02 2.54
C LYS A 113 -0.62 -7.58 1.66
N PHE A 114 -0.53 -7.39 0.34
CA PHE A 114 -1.49 -7.92 -0.62
C PHE A 114 -1.10 -9.28 -1.20
N THR A 115 0.20 -9.56 -1.33
CA THR A 115 0.70 -10.79 -1.94
C THR A 115 1.09 -11.86 -0.92
N SER A 116 1.13 -11.56 0.39
CA SER A 116 1.57 -12.53 1.39
C SER A 116 0.56 -13.68 1.54
N PRO A 117 0.96 -14.94 1.28
CA PRO A 117 0.13 -16.13 1.48
C PRO A 117 -0.19 -16.43 2.96
N THR A 118 0.32 -15.62 3.90
CA THR A 118 0.25 -15.91 5.33
C THR A 118 -1.16 -15.75 5.90
N THR A 119 -1.99 -14.85 5.36
CA THR A 119 -3.41 -14.77 5.73
C THR A 119 -4.16 -16.02 5.23
N PHE A 120 -3.82 -16.52 4.04
CA PHE A 120 -4.37 -17.76 3.50
C PHE A 120 -3.95 -18.99 4.33
N MET A 121 -2.68 -19.09 4.74
CA MET A 121 -2.22 -20.14 5.65
C MET A 121 -2.92 -20.10 7.02
N LYS A 122 -3.15 -18.91 7.59
CA LYS A 122 -3.85 -18.80 8.88
C LYS A 122 -5.31 -19.24 8.79
N VAL A 123 -6.01 -18.90 7.70
CA VAL A 123 -7.40 -19.31 7.47
C VAL A 123 -7.51 -20.80 7.13
N SER A 124 -6.61 -21.34 6.31
CA SER A 124 -6.62 -22.78 5.98
C SER A 124 -6.30 -23.65 7.19
N MET A 125 -5.36 -23.22 8.04
CA MET A 125 -4.98 -23.95 9.26
C MET A 125 -6.11 -23.91 10.31
N ALA A 126 -6.85 -22.81 10.41
CA ALA A 126 -8.03 -22.71 11.27
C ALA A 126 -9.18 -23.62 10.79
N LEU A 127 -9.43 -23.68 9.48
CA LEU A 127 -10.42 -24.58 8.89
C LEU A 127 -10.03 -26.05 9.07
N PHE A 128 -8.76 -26.38 8.87
CA PHE A 128 -8.25 -27.74 9.06
C PHE A 128 -8.35 -28.20 10.52
N ALA A 129 -8.02 -27.32 11.47
CA ALA A 129 -8.17 -27.59 12.90
C ALA A 129 -9.65 -27.81 13.29
N LEU A 130 -10.57 -27.02 12.72
CA LEU A 130 -12.00 -27.16 12.95
C LEU A 130 -12.53 -28.51 12.43
N THR A 131 -12.16 -28.89 11.19
CA THR A 131 -12.56 -30.18 10.62
C THR A 131 -11.99 -31.36 11.39
N LEU A 132 -10.73 -31.26 11.86
CA LEU A 132 -10.09 -32.30 12.65
C LEU A 132 -10.80 -32.48 14.01
N SER A 133 -11.19 -31.38 14.66
CA SER A 133 -11.94 -31.44 15.93
C SER A 133 -13.34 -32.07 15.77
N ILE A 134 -14.04 -31.81 14.67
CA ILE A 134 -15.36 -32.41 14.40
C ILE A 134 -15.24 -33.92 14.14
N ILE A 135 -14.21 -34.35 13.41
CA ILE A 135 -13.96 -35.77 13.13
C ILE A 135 -13.64 -36.51 14.43
N LEU A 136 -12.78 -35.96 15.29
CA LEU A 136 -12.42 -36.55 16.58
C LEU A 136 -13.61 -36.63 17.56
N LEU A 137 -14.55 -35.68 17.51
CA LEU A 137 -15.79 -35.73 18.31
C LEU A 137 -16.80 -36.80 17.85
N ASN A 138 -16.80 -37.15 16.56
CA ASN A 138 -17.73 -38.13 15.98
C ASN A 138 -17.17 -39.56 15.94
N SER A 139 -15.92 -39.77 16.38
CA SER A 139 -15.23 -41.07 16.36
C SER A 139 -14.90 -41.62 17.75
N GLY A 140 -15.44 -41.00 18.82
CA GLY A 140 -15.52 -41.54 20.18
C GLY A 140 -16.96 -41.83 20.57
#